data_AF-A0A4Q9XL54-F1
#
_entry.id   AF-A0A4Q9XL54-F1
#
_cell.length_a   1.000
_cell.length_b   1.000
_cell.length_c   1.000
_cell.angle_alpha   90.00
_cell.angle_beta   90.00
_cell.angle_gamma   90.00
#
_symmetry.space_group_name_H-M   'P 1'
#
loop_
_entity.id
_entity.type
_entity.pdbx_description
1 polymer ?
#
loop_
_entity_poly.entity_id
_entity_poly.type
_entity_poly.pdbx_seq_one_letter_code
_entity_poly.pdbx_strand_id
1 'polypeptide(L)'
;MQTILVILSASLQLFYLLALFHIGLGAFNAMDLVASGDPKLIAGTLSASIVKSLLAAAPSVFGLLLSAHLTRTVGALPKWFKSYSRFMSYLWLLFVPVGSFIGYLQLKRLRNAS
;
A
#
# COMPACT_ATOMS: atom_id res chain seq x y z
N MET A 1 25.27 -7.80 13.56
CA MET A 1 24.69 -7.54 12.22
C MET A 1 23.22 -7.92 12.10
N GLN A 2 22.79 -9.10 12.55
CA GLN A 2 21.39 -9.54 12.40
C GLN A 2 20.35 -8.58 13.03
N THR A 3 20.61 -8.03 14.21
CA THR A 3 19.71 -7.05 14.85
C THR A 3 19.51 -5.79 14.01
N ILE A 4 20.56 -5.29 13.37
CA ILE A 4 20.51 -4.11 12.51
C ILE A 4 19.65 -4.40 11.28
N LEU A 5 19.81 -5.57 10.65
CA LEU A 5 19.00 -5.98 9.49
C LEU A 5 17.53 -6.18 9.86
N VAL A 6 17.24 -6.72 11.05
CA VAL A 6 15.89 -6.86 11.58
C VAL A 6 15.22 -5.51 11.80
N ILE A 7 15.93 -4.56 12.43
CA ILE A 7 15.44 -3.20 12.65
C ILE A 7 15.24 -2.49 11.31
N LEU A 8 16.21 -2.58 10.39
CA LEU A 8 16.10 -1.98 9.06
C LEU A 8 14.90 -2.53 8.29
N SER A 9 14.71 -3.84 8.29
CA SER A 9 13.57 -4.50 7.66
C SER A 9 12.24 -4.00 8.24
N ALA A 10 12.15 -3.89 9.57
CA ALA A 10 10.97 -3.36 10.23
C ALA A 10 10.73 -1.88 9.88
N SER A 11 11.76 -1.04 9.93
CA SER A 11 11.65 0.39 9.57
C SER A 11 11.21 0.58 8.13
N LEU A 12 11.74 -0.21 7.19
CA LEU A 12 11.33 -0.16 5.79
C LEU A 12 9.86 -0.57 5.61
N GLN A 13 9.38 -1.59 6.33
CA GLN A 13 7.98 -2.01 6.27
C GLN A 13 7.00 -0.96 6.79
N LEU A 14 7.42 -0.05 7.68
CA LEU A 14 6.55 1.05 8.14
C LEU A 14 6.14 2.01 7.03
N PHE A 15 6.92 2.12 5.95
CA PHE A 15 6.52 2.91 4.78
C PHE A 15 5.24 2.39 4.12
N TYR A 16 4.86 1.13 4.36
CA TYR A 16 3.57 0.60 3.94
C TYR A 16 2.39 1.33 4.60
N LEU A 17 2.52 1.66 5.88
CA LEU A 17 1.50 2.41 6.61
C LEU A 17 1.35 3.82 6.04
N LEU A 18 2.47 4.44 5.65
CA LEU A 18 2.46 5.73 4.95
C LEU A 18 1.79 5.63 3.58
N ALA A 19 2.02 4.53 2.84
CA ALA A 19 1.36 4.27 1.57
C ALA A 19 -0.16 4.16 1.73
N LEU A 20 -0.63 3.41 2.73
CA LEU A 20 -2.06 3.31 3.07
C LEU A 20 -2.65 4.65 3.50
N PHE A 21 -1.92 5.41 4.31
CA PHE A 21 -2.33 6.74 4.76
C PHE A 21 -2.56 7.68 3.57
N HIS A 22 -1.67 7.67 2.57
CA HIS A 22 -1.86 8.47 1.36
C HIS A 22 -3.12 8.09 0.58
N ILE A 23 -3.47 6.81 0.49
CA ILE A 23 -4.73 6.37 -0.15
C ILE A 23 -5.93 6.88 0.65
N GLY A 24 -5.93 6.69 1.97
CA GLY A 24 -7.04 7.12 2.84
C GLY A 24 -7.25 8.63 2.81
N LEU A 25 -6.18 9.41 2.93
CA LEU A 25 -6.23 10.88 2.85
C LEU A 25 -6.66 11.35 1.45
N GLY A 26 -6.19 10.69 0.40
CA GLY A 26 -6.60 10.98 -0.97
C GLY A 26 -8.09 10.76 -1.21
N ALA A 27 -8.63 9.65 -0.69
CA ALA A 27 -10.05 9.37 -0.74
C ALA A 27 -10.86 10.40 0.06
N PHE A 28 -10.41 10.76 1.26
CA PHE A 28 -11.05 11.80 2.08
C PHE A 28 -11.12 13.15 1.36
N ASN A 29 -9.97 13.64 0.86
CA ASN A 29 -9.92 14.89 0.12
C ASN A 29 -10.76 14.85 -1.16
N ALA A 30 -10.82 13.72 -1.84
CA ALA A 30 -11.66 13.56 -3.03
C ALA A 30 -13.16 13.61 -2.69
N MET A 31 -13.57 13.08 -1.53
CA MET A 31 -14.96 13.17 -1.05
C MET A 31 -15.36 14.61 -0.75
N ASP A 32 -14.50 15.39 -0.10
CA ASP A 32 -14.76 16.82 0.16
C ASP A 32 -14.94 17.61 -1.14
N LEU A 33 -14.23 17.21 -2.20
CA LEU A 33 -14.32 17.81 -3.52
C LEU A 33 -15.55 17.37 -4.32
N VAL A 34 -16.32 16.37 -3.89
CA VAL A 34 -17.55 15.95 -4.59
C VAL A 34 -18.55 17.12 -4.69
N ALA A 35 -18.65 17.94 -3.63
CA ALA A 35 -19.51 19.11 -3.61
C ALA A 35 -19.10 20.19 -4.63
N SER A 36 -17.85 20.18 -5.12
CA SER A 36 -17.37 21.11 -6.15
C SER A 36 -17.94 20.80 -7.54
N GLY A 37 -18.43 19.57 -7.77
CA GLY A 37 -18.99 19.15 -9.05
C GLY A 37 -18.00 19.01 -10.21
N ASP A 38 -16.69 19.17 -9.98
CA ASP A 38 -15.64 19.02 -11.01
C ASP A 38 -14.99 17.62 -10.98
N PRO A 39 -15.36 16.70 -11.91
CA PRO A 39 -14.82 15.35 -11.93
C PRO A 39 -13.32 15.30 -12.22
N LYS A 40 -12.78 16.30 -12.93
CA LYS A 40 -11.35 16.36 -13.28
C LYS A 40 -10.51 16.64 -12.03
N LEU A 41 -10.99 17.53 -11.17
CA LEU A 41 -10.32 17.85 -9.91
C LEU A 41 -10.33 16.67 -8.93
N ILE A 42 -11.47 15.96 -8.84
CA ILE A 42 -11.60 14.74 -8.03
C ILE A 42 -10.63 13.66 -8.54
N ALA A 43 -10.62 13.39 -9.85
CA ALA A 43 -9.72 12.41 -10.46
C ALA A 43 -8.24 12.79 -10.29
N GLY A 44 -7.90 14.08 -10.43
CA GLY A 44 -6.55 14.61 -10.18
C GLY A 44 -6.09 14.37 -8.75
N THR A 45 -6.98 14.59 -7.77
CA THR A 45 -6.68 14.39 -6.33
C THR A 45 -6.47 12.90 -5.99
N LEU A 46 -7.32 12.02 -6.53
CA LEU A 46 -7.17 10.57 -6.34
C LEU A 46 -5.89 10.04 -6.99
N SER A 47 -5.63 10.41 -8.25
CA SER A 47 -4.43 9.97 -8.97
C SER A 47 -3.14 10.44 -8.31
N ALA A 48 -3.07 11.69 -7.86
CA ALA A 48 -1.91 12.21 -7.12
C ALA A 48 -1.66 11.42 -5.82
N SER A 49 -2.74 11.05 -5.11
CA SER A 49 -2.66 10.26 -3.88
C SER A 49 -2.20 8.83 -4.13
N ILE A 50 -2.65 8.21 -5.24
CA ILE A 50 -2.16 6.90 -5.68
C ILE A 50 -0.66 6.96 -5.99
N VAL A 51 -0.20 7.99 -6.72
CA VAL A 51 1.24 8.16 -7.03
C VAL A 51 2.06 8.29 -5.76
N LYS A 52 1.64 9.12 -4.79
CA LYS A 52 2.30 9.24 -3.49
C LYS A 52 2.34 7.91 -2.72
N SER A 53 1.24 7.17 -2.76
CA SER A 53 1.15 5.84 -2.15
C SER A 53 2.15 4.85 -2.77
N LEU A 54 2.25 4.81 -4.10
CA LEU A 54 3.21 3.95 -4.81
C LEU A 54 4.66 4.29 -4.49
N LEU A 55 4.99 5.60 -4.42
CA LEU A 55 6.33 6.06 -4.02
C LEU A 55 6.68 5.63 -2.59
N ALA A 56 5.72 5.74 -1.66
CA ALA A 56 5.91 5.25 -0.29
C ALA A 56 5.98 3.72 -0.22
N ALA A 57 5.25 2.99 -1.06
CA ALA A 57 5.26 1.54 -1.06
C ALA A 57 6.61 0.95 -1.53
N ALA A 58 7.35 1.65 -2.40
CA ALA A 58 8.62 1.18 -2.94
C ALA A 58 9.66 0.76 -1.86
N PRO A 59 10.05 1.60 -0.89
CA PRO A 59 10.93 1.19 0.21
C PRO A 59 10.34 0.05 1.05
N SER A 60 9.02 -0.02 1.20
CA SER A 60 8.38 -1.11 1.93
C SER A 60 8.49 -2.46 1.23
N VAL A 61 8.51 -2.51 -0.11
CA VAL A 61 8.75 -3.76 -0.85
C VAL A 61 10.12 -4.33 -0.48
N PHE A 62 11.15 -3.49 -0.44
CA PHE A 62 12.48 -3.92 0.01
C PHE A 62 12.46 -4.43 1.45
N GLY A 63 11.73 -3.76 2.36
CA GLY A 63 11.54 -4.22 3.73
C GLY A 63 10.85 -5.59 3.83
N LEU A 64 9.84 -5.84 2.99
CA LEU A 64 9.13 -7.12 2.92
C LEU A 64 10.05 -8.24 2.40
N LEU A 65 10.74 -8.01 1.28
CA LEU A 65 11.70 -8.95 0.70
C LEU A 65 12.84 -9.29 1.68
N LEU A 66 13.36 -8.29 2.38
CA LEU A 66 14.38 -8.49 3.40
C LEU A 66 13.85 -9.34 4.57
N SER A 67 12.62 -9.13 5.03
CA SER A 67 12.02 -9.97 6.07
C SER A 67 11.81 -11.42 5.62
N ALA A 68 11.41 -11.62 4.36
CA ALA A 68 11.25 -12.95 3.76
C ALA A 68 12.60 -13.67 3.65
N HIS A 69 13.68 -12.93 3.32
CA HIS A 69 15.03 -13.47 3.33
C HIS A 69 15.47 -13.85 4.75
N LEU A 70 15.37 -12.93 5.72
CA LEU A 70 15.77 -13.16 7.11
C LEU A 70 15.02 -14.34 7.75
N THR A 71 13.72 -14.48 7.47
CA THR A 71 12.91 -15.59 8.01
C THR A 71 13.28 -16.96 7.44
N ARG A 72 13.91 -17.01 6.27
CA ARG A 72 14.41 -18.25 5.65
C ARG A 72 15.84 -18.59 6.06
N THR A 73 16.69 -17.58 6.25
CA THR A 73 18.13 -17.78 6.48
C THR A 73 18.54 -17.75 7.95
N VAL A 74 17.75 -17.11 8.82
CA VAL A 74 18.08 -16.96 10.24
C VAL A 74 17.17 -17.84 11.10
N GLY A 75 17.75 -18.85 11.76
CA GLY A 75 17.00 -19.76 12.64
C GLY A 75 16.42 -19.09 13.90
N ALA A 76 17.17 -18.16 14.50
CA ALA A 76 16.78 -17.47 15.74
C ALA A 76 16.42 -16.00 15.48
N LEU A 77 15.15 -15.75 15.11
CA LEU A 77 14.61 -14.39 15.00
C LEU A 77 13.77 -14.01 16.23
N PRO A 78 13.77 -12.72 16.64
CA PRO A 78 12.95 -12.23 17.74
C PRO A 78 11.45 -12.52 17.52
N LYS A 79 10.74 -12.91 18.59
CA LYS A 79 9.29 -13.20 18.54
C LYS A 79 8.47 -12.00 18.05
N TRP A 80 8.82 -10.79 18.51
CA TRP A 80 8.14 -9.56 18.10
C TRP A 80 8.28 -9.32 16.59
N PHE A 81 9.46 -9.59 16.02
CA PHE A 81 9.71 -9.38 14.59
C PHE A 81 8.89 -10.34 13.74
N LYS A 82 8.80 -11.61 14.14
CA LYS A 82 7.93 -12.59 13.46
C LYS A 82 6.45 -12.16 13.48
N SER A 83 5.97 -11.66 14.63
CA SER A 83 4.59 -11.17 14.77
C SER A 83 4.35 -9.92 13.91
N TYR A 84 5.28 -8.97 13.96
CA TYR A 84 5.27 -7.73 13.17
C TYR A 84 5.25 -8.02 11.66
N SER A 85 6.20 -8.83 11.16
CA SER A 85 6.28 -9.16 9.74
C SER A 85 5.07 -9.95 9.26
N ARG A 86 4.47 -10.80 10.11
CA ARG A 86 3.20 -11.47 9.80
C ARG A 86 2.07 -10.45 9.63
N PHE A 87 1.93 -9.52 10.58
CA PHE A 87 0.93 -8.45 10.50
C PHE A 87 1.11 -7.59 9.24
N MET A 88 2.34 -7.15 8.95
CA MET A 88 2.65 -6.39 7.74
C MET A 88 2.36 -7.19 6.45
N SER A 89 2.62 -8.50 6.45
CA SER A 89 2.29 -9.36 5.30
C SER A 89 0.78 -9.45 5.05
N TYR A 90 -0.04 -9.51 6.10
CA TYR A 90 -1.50 -9.47 5.95
C TYR A 90 -1.97 -8.12 5.43
N LEU A 91 -1.40 -7.04 5.93
CA LEU A 91 -1.69 -5.70 5.45
C LEU A 91 -1.42 -5.55 3.95
N TRP A 92 -0.30 -6.10 3.45
CA TRP A 92 0.03 -6.09 2.02
C TRP A 92 -1.04 -6.74 1.11
N LEU A 93 -1.85 -7.67 1.61
CA LEU A 93 -2.96 -8.25 0.84
C LEU A 93 -4.02 -7.19 0.49
N LEU A 94 -4.14 -6.13 1.30
CA LEU A 94 -5.05 -5.01 1.08
C LEU A 94 -4.51 -4.00 0.06
N PHE A 95 -3.23 -4.10 -0.32
CA PHE A 95 -2.62 -3.15 -1.27
C PHE A 95 -3.03 -3.38 -2.72
N VAL A 96 -3.64 -4.52 -3.04
CA VAL A 96 -4.16 -4.76 -4.40
C VAL A 96 -5.21 -3.67 -4.67
N PRO A 97 -5.07 -2.87 -5.75
CA PRO A 97 -5.97 -1.76 -5.98
C PRO A 97 -7.35 -2.29 -6.35
N VAL A 98 -8.21 -2.45 -5.34
CA VAL A 98 -9.63 -2.82 -5.48
C VAL A 98 -10.32 -1.87 -6.46
N GLY A 99 -9.90 -0.59 -6.48
CA GLY A 99 -10.37 0.41 -7.43
C GLY A 99 -10.06 0.08 -8.90
N SER A 100 -8.91 -0.52 -9.22
CA SER A 100 -8.58 -0.97 -10.58
C SER A 100 -9.48 -2.11 -11.02
N PHE A 101 -9.83 -3.00 -10.09
CA PHE A 101 -10.78 -4.08 -10.36
C PHE A 101 -12.20 -3.55 -10.60
N ILE A 102 -12.67 -2.62 -9.75
CA ILE A 102 -13.98 -1.98 -9.91
C ILE A 102 -14.06 -1.17 -11.22
N GLY A 103 -13.05 -0.37 -11.54
CA GLY A 103 -12.98 0.42 -12.77
C GLY A 103 -12.96 -0.47 -14.02
N TYR A 104 -12.21 -1.57 -14.00
CA TYR A 104 -12.24 -2.57 -15.06
C TYR A 104 -13.64 -3.18 -15.24
N LEU A 105 -14.31 -3.56 -14.15
CA LEU A 105 -15.67 -4.10 -14.20
C LEU A 105 -16.66 -3.08 -14.78
N GLN A 106 -16.53 -1.81 -14.41
CA GLN A 106 -17.37 -0.74 -14.91
C GLN A 106 -17.14 -0.51 -16.41
N LEU A 107 -15.89 -0.42 -16.86
CA LEU A 107 -15.56 -0.30 -18.29
C LEU A 107 -16.05 -1.51 -19.09
N LYS A 108 -15.92 -2.72 -18.55
CA LYS A 108 -16.43 -3.96 -19.17
C LYS A 108 -17.95 -3.95 -19.31
N ARG A 109 -18.68 -3.45 -18.30
CA ARG A 109 -20.14 -3.31 -18.37
C ARG A 109 -20.57 -2.26 -19.40
N LEU A 110 -19.90 -1.11 -19.44
CA LEU A 110 -20.20 -0.05 -20.41
C LEU A 110 -19.96 -0.52 -21.86
N ARG A 111 -18.86 -1.23 -22.12
CA ARG A 111 -18.58 -1.80 -23.44
C ARG A 111 -19.60 -2.84 -23.90
N ASN A 112 -20.23 -3.55 -22.96
CA ASN A 112 -21.26 -4.53 -23.27
C ASN A 112 -22.67 -3.92 -23.34
N ALA A 113 -22.83 -2.65 -22.93
CA ALA A 113 -24.08 -1.90 -23.00
C ALA A 113 -24.16 -1.00 -24.24
N SER A 114 -23.04 -0.83 -24.96
CA SER A 114 -22.92 -0.22 -26.29
C SER A 114 -22.95 -1.29 -27.38
#